data_AF-A0A0R2QC89-F1
#
_entry.id   AF-A0A0R2QC89-F1
#
_cell.length_a   1.000
_cell.length_b   1.000
_cell.length_c   1.000
_cell.angle_alpha   90.00
_cell.angle_beta   90.00
_cell.angle_gamma   90.00
#
_symmetry.space_group_name_H-M   'P 1'
#
loop_
_entity.id
_entity.type
_entity.pdbx_description
1 polymer ?
#
loop_
_entity_poly.entity_id
_entity_poly.type
_entity_poly.pdbx_seq_one_letter_code
_entity_poly.pdbx_strand_id
1 'polypeptide(L)'
;MLQLDTGKLVLSPMGEMSMVIDTVPPTIHASTDAPIDMVEQLRRDFTANDLYYHECMVAPKKCDVTRISAPNSPQRADLTRRVRDFSVANIHSRTGSGVALVRIDSLSIIDANNAIVNTCSYNSIVMVDGRATDSPVDDIIFNDAVASYLSAWMLTMDHGVWKIHSWTSSMTKFNFDQCGFTK
;
A
#
# COMPACT_ATOMS: atom_id res chain seq x y z
N MET A 1 15.52 -15.87 -18.46
CA MET A 1 15.75 -14.77 -17.50
C MET A 1 14.55 -13.85 -17.58
N LEU A 2 13.75 -13.72 -16.54
CA LEU A 2 12.66 -12.75 -16.45
C LEU A 2 13.08 -11.70 -15.42
N GLN A 3 13.19 -10.46 -15.87
CA GLN A 3 13.51 -9.28 -15.07
C GLN A 3 12.16 -8.76 -14.54
N LEU A 4 12.04 -8.61 -13.22
CA LEU A 4 10.80 -8.24 -12.53
C LEU A 4 10.88 -6.78 -12.06
N ASP A 5 9.84 -6.01 -12.38
CA ASP A 5 9.72 -4.58 -12.15
C ASP A 5 9.38 -4.25 -10.68
N THR A 6 10.10 -3.27 -10.12
CA THR A 6 9.77 -2.61 -8.83
C THR A 6 9.03 -1.31 -9.13
N GLY A 7 7.86 -1.08 -8.52
CA GLY A 7 7.07 0.13 -8.72
C GLY A 7 7.36 1.21 -7.66
N LYS A 8 7.73 2.41 -8.10
CA LYS A 8 7.78 3.66 -7.32
C LYS A 8 6.49 4.43 -7.59
N LEU A 9 5.67 4.68 -6.57
CA LEU A 9 4.47 5.50 -6.71
C LEU A 9 4.81 6.95 -6.37
N VAL A 10 4.69 7.84 -7.36
CA VAL A 10 4.87 9.29 -7.18
C VAL A 10 3.50 9.96 -7.27
N LEU A 11 3.10 10.65 -6.20
CA LEU A 11 1.93 11.53 -6.20
C LEU A 11 2.27 12.81 -6.97
N SER A 12 1.74 12.95 -8.19
CA SER A 12 1.98 14.14 -9.00
C SER A 12 1.28 15.38 -8.41
N PRO A 13 1.77 16.60 -8.68
CA PRO A 13 1.13 17.85 -8.26
C PRO A 13 -0.30 18.02 -8.77
N MET A 14 -0.70 17.29 -9.81
CA MET A 14 -2.02 17.32 -10.45
C MET A 14 -2.96 16.18 -10.00
N GLY A 15 -2.56 15.37 -9.00
CA GLY A 15 -3.41 14.30 -8.44
C GLY A 15 -3.41 12.98 -9.21
N GLU A 16 -2.62 12.85 -10.28
CA GLU A 16 -2.38 11.56 -10.94
C GLU A 16 -1.19 10.83 -10.30
N MET A 17 -1.38 9.57 -9.91
CA MET A 17 -0.29 8.70 -9.47
C MET A 17 0.40 8.09 -10.68
N SER A 18 1.71 8.30 -10.78
CA SER A 18 2.54 7.66 -11.81
C SER A 18 3.43 6.61 -11.17
N MET A 19 3.48 5.43 -11.80
CA MET A 19 4.39 4.35 -11.44
C MET A 19 5.72 4.58 -12.16
N VAL A 20 6.82 4.69 -11.43
CA VAL A 20 8.19 4.73 -11.94
C VAL A 20 8.81 3.36 -11.70
N ILE A 21 9.38 2.75 -12.72
CA ILE A 21 9.98 1.42 -12.60
C ILE A 21 11.43 1.61 -12.14
N ASP A 22 11.78 1.10 -10.95
CA ASP A 22 13.17 0.94 -10.52
C ASP A 22 13.56 -0.53 -10.66
N THR A 23 14.82 -0.84 -10.97
CA THR A 23 15.27 -2.20 -11.25
C THR A 23 16.07 -2.77 -10.08
N VAL A 24 15.39 -3.31 -9.07
CA VAL A 24 16.02 -4.13 -8.02
C VAL A 24 15.59 -5.59 -8.22
N PRO A 25 16.52 -6.56 -8.38
CA PRO A 25 16.14 -7.95 -8.58
C PRO A 25 15.51 -8.54 -7.30
N PRO A 26 14.25 -9.02 -7.35
CA PRO A 26 13.63 -9.65 -6.19
C PRO A 26 14.12 -11.09 -6.00
N THR A 27 14.21 -11.54 -4.74
CA THR A 27 14.53 -12.94 -4.41
C THR A 27 13.22 -13.72 -4.30
N ILE A 28 12.88 -14.49 -5.34
CA ILE A 28 11.65 -15.29 -5.37
C ILE A 28 11.87 -16.59 -4.59
N HIS A 29 11.22 -16.73 -3.43
CA HIS A 29 10.92 -18.04 -2.84
C HIS A 29 9.44 -18.35 -3.07
N ALA A 30 9.12 -18.72 -4.31
CA ALA A 30 7.82 -19.33 -4.60
C ALA A 30 7.85 -20.76 -4.04
N SER A 31 6.78 -21.15 -3.35
CA SER A 31 6.45 -22.57 -3.20
C SER A 31 6.42 -23.18 -4.61
N THR A 32 7.21 -24.23 -4.83
CA THR A 32 7.64 -24.71 -6.15
C THR A 32 6.54 -25.30 -7.04
N ASP A 33 5.27 -25.31 -6.61
CA ASP A 33 4.15 -25.96 -7.30
C ASP A 33 2.99 -25.03 -7.71
N ALA A 34 3.05 -23.73 -7.41
CA ALA A 34 1.97 -22.81 -7.78
C ALA A 34 2.02 -22.42 -9.27
N PRO A 35 0.88 -22.38 -9.98
CA PRO A 35 0.84 -21.90 -11.36
C PRO A 35 1.38 -20.46 -11.49
N ILE A 36 2.25 -20.21 -12.48
CA ILE A 36 2.92 -18.91 -12.70
C ILE A 36 1.89 -17.78 -12.83
N ASP A 37 0.80 -18.04 -13.52
CA ASP A 37 -0.34 -17.17 -13.72
C ASP A 37 -1.00 -16.72 -12.40
N MET A 38 -1.08 -17.60 -11.41
CA MET A 38 -1.61 -17.28 -10.08
C MET A 38 -0.66 -16.37 -9.28
N VAL A 39 0.65 -16.60 -9.37
CA VAL A 39 1.68 -15.76 -8.74
C VAL A 39 1.70 -14.37 -9.36
N GLU A 40 1.62 -14.28 -10.69
CA GLU A 40 1.57 -13.00 -11.40
C GLU A 40 0.27 -12.25 -11.13
N GLN A 41 -0.85 -12.95 -10.98
CA GLN A 41 -2.10 -12.34 -10.53
C GLN A 41 -1.99 -11.76 -9.12
N LEU A 42 -1.46 -12.54 -8.16
CA LEU A 42 -1.24 -12.08 -6.80
C LEU A 42 -0.41 -10.79 -6.76
N ARG A 43 0.67 -10.74 -7.55
CA ARG A 43 1.52 -9.55 -7.66
C ARG A 43 0.74 -8.33 -8.16
N ARG A 44 -0.01 -8.49 -9.26
CA ARG A 44 -0.80 -7.41 -9.86
C ARG A 44 -1.86 -6.89 -8.90
N ASP A 45 -2.63 -7.81 -8.31
CA ASP A 45 -3.74 -7.46 -7.42
C ASP A 45 -3.22 -6.80 -6.13
N PHE A 46 -2.14 -7.30 -5.53
CA PHE A 46 -1.50 -6.66 -4.38
C PHE A 46 -1.05 -5.23 -4.71
N THR A 47 -0.38 -5.03 -5.84
CA THR A 47 0.12 -3.72 -6.26
C THR A 47 -1.05 -2.74 -6.51
N ALA A 48 -2.12 -3.21 -7.13
CA ALA A 48 -3.32 -2.42 -7.36
C ALA A 48 -4.05 -2.05 -6.05
N ASN A 49 -4.05 -2.96 -5.07
CA ASN A 49 -4.62 -2.72 -3.74
C ASN A 49 -3.81 -1.69 -2.94
N ASP A 50 -2.47 -1.78 -2.98
CA ASP A 50 -1.56 -0.84 -2.32
C ASP A 50 -1.70 0.58 -2.91
N LEU A 51 -1.67 0.69 -4.25
CA LEU A 51 -1.92 1.95 -4.95
C LEU A 51 -3.27 2.56 -4.55
N TYR A 52 -4.33 1.78 -4.58
CA TYR A 52 -5.66 2.27 -4.25
C TYR A 52 -5.82 2.62 -2.77
N TYR A 53 -5.07 1.98 -1.86
CA TYR A 53 -5.01 2.40 -0.47
C TYR A 53 -4.47 3.84 -0.34
N HIS A 54 -3.45 4.20 -1.11
CA HIS A 54 -2.94 5.58 -1.12
C HIS A 54 -3.94 6.58 -1.73
N GLU A 55 -4.65 6.21 -2.81
CA GLU A 55 -5.79 7.00 -3.34
C GLU A 55 -6.85 7.24 -2.26
N CYS A 56 -7.19 6.18 -1.52
CA CYS A 56 -8.12 6.23 -0.41
C CYS A 56 -7.66 7.20 0.70
N MET A 57 -6.36 7.29 1.01
CA MET A 57 -5.87 8.21 2.05
C MET A 57 -5.83 9.67 1.56
N VAL A 58 -5.71 9.92 0.25
CA VAL A 58 -5.86 11.26 -0.34
C VAL A 58 -7.32 11.72 -0.30
N ALA A 59 -8.27 10.83 -0.57
CA ALA A 59 -9.70 11.15 -0.54
C ALA A 59 -10.52 10.13 0.27
N PRO A 60 -10.43 10.12 1.61
CA PRO A 60 -11.09 9.10 2.45
C PRO A 60 -12.60 9.00 2.20
N LYS A 61 -13.28 10.14 1.98
CA LYS A 61 -14.73 10.18 1.70
C LYS A 61 -15.14 9.44 0.42
N LYS A 62 -14.21 9.18 -0.50
CA LYS A 62 -14.44 8.48 -1.77
C LYS A 62 -13.93 7.04 -1.75
N CYS A 63 -13.36 6.59 -0.64
CA CYS A 63 -12.73 5.28 -0.56
C CYS A 63 -13.76 4.15 -0.53
N ASP A 64 -13.74 3.29 -1.55
CA ASP A 64 -14.40 1.99 -1.51
C ASP A 64 -13.49 0.93 -0.86
N VAL A 65 -13.65 0.74 0.45
CA VAL A 65 -12.87 -0.25 1.21
C VAL A 65 -13.01 -1.68 0.68
N THR A 66 -14.07 -1.97 -0.08
CA THR A 66 -14.38 -3.32 -0.58
C THR A 66 -13.50 -3.75 -1.76
N ARG A 67 -12.88 -2.79 -2.45
CA ARG A 67 -11.89 -3.02 -3.50
C ARG A 67 -10.60 -3.62 -2.95
N ILE A 68 -10.17 -3.18 -1.76
CA ILE A 68 -8.86 -3.52 -1.17
C ILE A 68 -8.93 -4.78 -0.30
N SER A 69 -9.99 -4.88 0.51
CA SER A 69 -10.02 -5.80 1.65
C SER A 69 -11.00 -6.95 1.44
N ALA A 70 -10.62 -8.14 1.87
CA ALA A 70 -11.46 -9.33 1.76
C ALA A 70 -12.75 -9.19 2.61
N PRO A 71 -13.87 -9.80 2.22
CA PRO A 71 -15.08 -9.83 3.03
C PRO A 71 -14.81 -10.40 4.43
N ASN A 72 -15.46 -9.84 5.46
CA ASN A 72 -15.36 -10.29 6.86
C ASN A 72 -13.94 -10.33 7.45
N SER A 73 -12.98 -9.64 6.85
CA SER A 73 -11.59 -9.67 7.30
C SER A 73 -11.28 -8.62 8.37
N PRO A 74 -10.25 -8.82 9.22
CA PRO A 74 -9.75 -7.79 10.12
C PRO A 74 -9.38 -6.50 9.38
N GLN A 75 -8.75 -6.62 8.20
CA GLN A 75 -8.41 -5.47 7.38
C GLN A 75 -9.65 -4.68 6.94
N ARG A 76 -10.76 -5.34 6.58
CA ARG A 76 -12.00 -4.65 6.21
C ARG A 76 -12.53 -3.82 7.37
N ALA A 77 -12.56 -4.38 8.57
CA ALA A 77 -13.05 -3.68 9.76
C ALA A 77 -12.17 -2.47 10.10
N ASP A 78 -10.85 -2.65 10.10
CA ASP A 78 -9.90 -1.61 10.46
C ASP A 78 -9.84 -0.48 9.42
N LEU A 79 -9.83 -0.82 8.13
CA LEU A 79 -9.82 0.18 7.07
C LEU A 79 -11.13 0.98 7.03
N THR A 80 -12.28 0.32 7.22
CA THR A 80 -13.59 1.01 7.31
C THR A 80 -13.60 2.03 8.45
N ARG A 81 -13.10 1.62 9.64
CA ARG A 81 -12.99 2.51 10.79
C ARG A 81 -12.07 3.70 10.50
N ARG A 82 -10.86 3.44 10.00
CA ARG A 82 -9.87 4.47 9.66
C ARG A 82 -10.40 5.48 8.64
N VAL A 83 -10.97 4.99 7.54
CA VAL A 83 -11.54 5.83 6.48
C VAL A 83 -12.66 6.70 7.03
N ARG A 84 -13.56 6.15 7.86
CA ARG A 84 -14.62 6.90 8.53
C ARG A 84 -14.05 7.99 9.42
N ASP A 85 -13.12 7.66 10.30
CA ASP A 85 -12.58 8.60 11.28
C ASP A 85 -11.82 9.73 10.58
N PHE A 86 -11.01 9.41 9.57
CA PHE A 86 -10.33 10.41 8.75
C PHE A 86 -11.30 11.28 7.95
N SER A 87 -12.35 10.69 7.38
CA SER A 87 -13.40 11.45 6.67
C SER A 87 -14.13 12.43 7.57
N VAL A 88 -14.47 12.01 8.79
CA VAL A 88 -15.14 12.87 9.78
C VAL A 88 -14.18 13.97 10.22
N ALA A 89 -12.94 13.64 10.56
CA ALA A 89 -11.94 14.60 11.03
C ALA A 89 -11.37 15.51 9.94
N ASN A 90 -11.69 15.28 8.66
CA ASN A 90 -11.05 15.93 7.50
C ASN A 90 -9.54 15.68 7.40
N ILE A 91 -9.10 14.55 7.94
CA ILE A 91 -7.72 14.09 7.84
C ILE A 91 -7.52 13.45 6.48
N HIS A 92 -6.49 13.86 5.75
CA HIS A 92 -6.16 13.29 4.44
C HIS A 92 -4.68 13.45 4.12
N SER A 93 -4.18 12.62 3.20
CA SER A 93 -2.84 12.77 2.64
C SER A 93 -2.77 14.01 1.76
N ARG A 94 -1.78 14.88 2.01
CA ARG A 94 -1.54 16.07 1.20
C ARG A 94 -0.92 15.67 -0.13
N THR A 95 -1.57 16.05 -1.24
CA THR A 95 -1.07 15.78 -2.60
C THR A 95 0.31 16.41 -2.81
N GLY A 96 1.23 15.66 -3.42
CA GLY A 96 2.61 16.10 -3.67
C GLY A 96 3.50 16.15 -2.42
N SER A 97 3.03 15.70 -1.26
CA SER A 97 3.85 15.58 -0.05
C SER A 97 4.41 14.18 0.10
N GLY A 98 5.74 14.07 0.11
CA GLY A 98 6.44 12.80 0.30
C GLY A 98 6.18 11.77 -0.80
N VAL A 99 6.55 10.51 -0.50
CA VAL A 99 6.38 9.36 -1.39
C VAL A 99 5.94 8.14 -0.59
N ALA A 100 5.20 7.24 -1.23
CA ALA A 100 4.98 5.88 -0.75
C ALA A 100 5.57 4.90 -1.75
N LEU A 101 6.46 4.04 -1.28
CA LEU A 101 7.20 3.09 -2.09
C LEU A 101 7.01 1.70 -1.48
N VAL A 102 6.84 0.69 -2.32
CA VAL A 102 6.71 -0.70 -1.89
C VAL A 102 7.54 -1.59 -2.80
N ARG A 103 8.31 -2.49 -2.19
CA ARG A 103 8.98 -3.60 -2.85
C ARG A 103 8.38 -4.89 -2.33
N ILE A 104 7.97 -5.75 -3.24
CA ILE A 104 7.60 -7.12 -2.92
C ILE A 104 8.89 -7.94 -2.77
N ASP A 105 9.17 -8.37 -1.55
CA ASP A 105 10.33 -9.20 -1.24
C ASP A 105 10.05 -10.66 -1.59
N SER A 106 8.84 -11.17 -1.30
CA SER A 106 8.44 -12.54 -1.69
C SER A 106 6.93 -12.72 -1.83
N LEU A 107 6.54 -13.73 -2.60
CA LEU A 107 5.17 -14.16 -2.85
C LEU A 107 5.05 -15.65 -2.54
N SER A 108 4.04 -16.05 -1.80
CA SER A 108 3.81 -17.45 -1.45
C SER A 108 2.32 -17.78 -1.57
N ILE A 109 1.99 -18.71 -2.47
CA ILE A 109 0.65 -19.31 -2.53
C ILE A 109 0.56 -20.40 -1.47
N ILE A 110 -0.44 -20.31 -0.59
CA ILE A 110 -0.74 -21.34 0.42
C ILE A 110 -1.66 -22.38 -0.19
N ASP A 111 -2.75 -21.92 -0.80
CA ASP A 111 -3.76 -22.73 -1.48
C ASP A 111 -4.49 -21.89 -2.53
N ALA A 112 -5.52 -22.46 -3.17
CA ALA A 112 -6.32 -21.79 -4.22
C ALA A 112 -6.91 -20.43 -3.81
N ASN A 113 -7.13 -20.21 -2.51
CA ASN A 113 -7.82 -19.06 -1.96
C ASN A 113 -6.96 -18.22 -1.01
N ASN A 114 -5.77 -18.67 -0.61
CA ASN A 114 -4.94 -17.98 0.38
C ASN A 114 -3.49 -17.81 -0.10
N ALA A 115 -2.93 -16.62 0.15
CA ALA A 115 -1.56 -16.29 -0.19
C ALA A 115 -0.93 -15.32 0.81
N ILE A 116 0.40 -15.32 0.86
CA ILE A 116 1.20 -14.36 1.63
C ILE A 116 2.04 -13.53 0.66
N VAL A 117 2.05 -12.21 0.88
CA VAL A 117 2.96 -11.26 0.26
C VAL A 117 3.83 -10.67 1.35
N ASN A 118 5.15 -10.76 1.20
CA ASN A 118 6.08 -10.06 2.09
C ASN A 118 6.62 -8.83 1.36
N THR A 119 6.67 -7.70 2.05
CA THR A 119 7.10 -6.42 1.47
C THR A 119 8.06 -5.66 2.36
N CYS A 120 8.90 -4.86 1.73
CA CYS A 120 9.52 -3.69 2.34
C CYS A 120 8.87 -2.43 1.76
N SER A 121 8.36 -1.56 2.63
CA SER A 121 7.76 -0.28 2.22
C SER A 121 8.44 0.90 2.88
N TYR A 122 8.41 2.06 2.21
CA TYR A 122 8.87 3.35 2.72
C TYR A 122 7.75 4.37 2.51
N ASN A 123 7.40 5.11 3.56
CA ASN A 123 6.35 6.12 3.50
C ASN A 123 6.85 7.41 4.15
N SER A 124 6.75 8.51 3.40
CA SER A 124 7.02 9.88 3.87
C SER A 124 5.87 10.83 3.57
N ILE A 125 4.69 10.31 3.22
CA ILE A 125 3.51 11.12 2.91
C ILE A 125 3.06 11.89 4.14
N VAL A 126 2.84 13.20 3.97
CA VAL A 126 2.30 14.05 5.03
C VAL A 126 0.77 13.94 5.02
N MET A 127 0.21 13.67 6.19
CA MET A 127 -1.22 13.77 6.45
C MET A 127 -1.53 15.05 7.21
N VAL A 128 -2.62 15.68 6.82
CA VAL A 128 -3.05 16.97 7.37
C VAL A 128 -4.50 16.91 7.84
N ASP A 129 -4.84 17.71 8.84
CA ASP A 129 -6.22 18.08 9.16
C ASP A 129 -6.58 19.32 8.33
N GLY A 130 -7.43 19.12 7.31
CA GLY A 130 -7.86 20.19 6.42
C GLY A 130 -8.93 21.12 7.00
N ARG A 131 -9.21 21.08 8.31
CA ARG A 131 -10.13 22.01 8.97
C ARG A 131 -9.46 23.34 9.34
N ALA A 132 -8.12 23.40 9.30
CA ALA A 132 -7.41 24.65 9.44
C ALA A 132 -7.60 25.47 8.16
N THR A 133 -8.12 26.68 8.35
CA THR A 133 -8.96 27.42 7.42
C THR A 133 -8.21 28.13 6.28
N ASP A 134 -8.97 28.43 5.22
CA ASP A 134 -8.70 29.34 4.08
C ASP A 134 -7.64 28.97 3.03
N SER A 135 -6.65 28.12 3.32
CA SER A 135 -5.65 27.73 2.31
C SER A 135 -4.97 26.37 2.58
N PRO A 136 -4.62 25.56 1.55
CA PRO A 136 -3.85 24.31 1.70
C PRO A 136 -2.43 24.46 2.29
N VAL A 137 -2.00 25.69 2.61
CA VAL A 137 -0.76 25.97 3.34
C VAL A 137 -0.97 26.11 4.85
N ASP A 138 -2.20 26.33 5.28
CA ASP A 138 -2.59 26.54 6.68
C ASP A 138 -3.07 25.24 7.36
N ASP A 139 -3.16 24.16 6.59
CA ASP A 139 -3.43 22.80 7.03
C ASP A 139 -2.54 22.38 8.21
N ILE A 140 -3.16 21.90 9.30
CA ILE A 140 -2.42 21.42 10.47
C ILE A 140 -1.84 20.04 10.14
N ILE A 141 -0.53 19.88 10.33
CA ILE A 141 0.14 18.58 10.17
C ILE A 141 -0.41 17.61 11.22
N PHE A 142 -1.09 16.58 10.75
CA PHE A 142 -1.57 15.48 11.58
C PHE A 142 -0.50 14.39 11.75
N ASN A 143 0.23 14.09 10.67
CA ASN A 143 1.31 13.10 10.66
C ASN A 143 2.28 13.38 9.51
N ASP A 144 3.54 13.62 9.81
CA ASP A 144 4.66 13.76 8.86
C ASP A 144 5.76 12.71 9.08
N ALA A 145 5.44 11.63 9.80
CA ALA A 145 6.39 10.59 10.13
C ALA A 145 6.91 9.91 8.86
N VAL A 146 8.23 9.90 8.73
CA VAL A 146 8.94 9.13 7.72
C VAL A 146 9.25 7.76 8.31
N ALA A 147 8.84 6.68 7.65
CA ALA A 147 9.09 5.34 8.15
C ALA A 147 9.22 4.28 7.05
N SER A 148 10.07 3.29 7.32
CA SER A 148 10.10 2.03 6.59
C SER A 148 9.43 0.91 7.39
N TYR A 149 8.80 -0.02 6.67
CA TYR A 149 8.11 -1.18 7.25
C TYR A 149 8.51 -2.46 6.53
N LEU A 150 8.85 -3.48 7.31
CA LEU A 150 8.82 -4.87 6.84
C LEU A 150 7.47 -5.46 7.23
N SER A 151 6.73 -5.95 6.25
CA SER A 151 5.35 -6.40 6.44
C SER A 151 5.07 -7.74 5.77
N ALA A 152 4.24 -8.54 6.41
CA ALA A 152 3.63 -9.74 5.85
C ALA A 152 2.13 -9.50 5.70
N TRP A 153 1.60 -9.74 4.50
CA TRP A 153 0.21 -9.52 4.12
C TRP A 153 -0.42 -10.86 3.79
N MET A 154 -1.50 -11.22 4.48
CA MET A 154 -2.36 -12.34 4.09
C MET A 154 -3.40 -11.84 3.10
N LEU A 155 -3.47 -12.47 1.94
CA LEU A 155 -4.48 -12.20 0.93
C LEU A 155 -5.40 -13.40 0.76
N THR A 156 -6.66 -13.11 0.46
CA THR A 156 -7.68 -14.09 0.18
C THR A 156 -8.32 -13.80 -1.17
N MET A 157 -8.56 -14.85 -1.96
CA MET A 157 -9.27 -14.77 -3.24
C MET A 157 -10.75 -14.43 -3.01
N ASP A 158 -11.23 -13.35 -3.64
CA ASP A 158 -12.62 -12.92 -3.59
C ASP A 158 -13.08 -12.57 -5.00
N HIS A 159 -14.02 -13.34 -5.55
CA HIS A 159 -14.54 -13.17 -6.91
C HIS A 159 -13.45 -13.05 -8.00
N GLY A 160 -12.39 -13.86 -7.87
CA GLY A 160 -11.29 -13.89 -8.83
C GLY A 160 -10.29 -12.74 -8.69
N VAL A 161 -10.27 -12.02 -7.56
CA VAL A 161 -9.27 -10.99 -7.24
C VAL A 161 -8.69 -11.25 -5.86
N TRP A 162 -7.37 -11.13 -5.71
CA TRP A 162 -6.73 -11.20 -4.40
C TRP A 162 -6.99 -9.91 -3.60
N LYS A 163 -7.56 -10.05 -2.41
CA LYS A 163 -7.83 -8.94 -1.50
C LYS A 163 -7.13 -9.14 -0.17
N ILE A 164 -6.79 -8.04 0.50
CA ILE A 164 -6.08 -8.08 1.78
C ILE A 164 -7.03 -8.57 2.87
N HIS A 165 -6.68 -9.69 3.50
CA HIS A 165 -7.37 -10.21 4.67
C HIS A 165 -6.84 -9.57 5.95
N SER A 166 -5.52 -9.61 6.14
CA SER A 166 -4.84 -9.07 7.31
C SER A 166 -3.38 -8.80 6.98
N TRP A 167 -2.72 -8.04 7.84
CA TRP A 167 -1.28 -7.81 7.72
C TRP A 167 -0.66 -7.58 9.10
N THR A 168 0.65 -7.79 9.16
CA THR A 168 1.45 -7.51 10.34
C THR A 168 2.76 -6.89 9.90
N SER A 169 3.22 -5.86 10.62
CA SER A 169 4.58 -5.36 10.46
C SER A 169 5.50 -6.05 11.46
N SER A 170 6.57 -6.67 10.98
CA SER A 170 7.61 -7.27 11.84
C SER A 170 8.64 -6.24 12.30
N MET A 171 8.74 -5.11 11.61
CA MET A 171 9.66 -4.03 11.94
C MET A 171 9.18 -2.69 11.39
N THR A 172 9.29 -1.66 12.22
CA THR A 172 9.14 -0.26 11.81
C THR A 172 10.42 0.51 12.14
N LYS A 173 10.95 1.24 11.15
CA LYS A 173 12.11 2.12 11.32
C LYS A 173 11.75 3.53 10.89
N PHE A 174 11.79 4.47 11.84
CA PHE A 174 11.54 5.88 11.57
C PHE A 174 12.76 6.58 11.00
N ASN A 175 12.54 7.57 10.14
CA ASN A 175 13.55 8.47 9.55
C ASN A 175 14.68 7.75 8.80
N PHE A 176 14.42 6.54 8.30
CA PHE A 176 15.40 5.73 7.61
C PHE A 176 14.72 4.94 6.49
N ASP A 177 15.34 4.91 5.31
CA ASP A 177 14.95 4.02 4.21
C ASP A 177 15.68 2.68 4.36
N GLN A 178 15.00 1.73 5.01
CA GLN A 178 15.53 0.38 5.19
C GLN A 178 15.39 -0.47 3.92
N CYS A 179 14.51 -0.06 3.02
CA CYS A 179 14.30 -0.77 1.77
C CYS A 179 15.41 -0.46 0.77
N GLY A 180 16.10 0.67 0.91
CA GLY A 180 17.16 1.06 -0.01
C GLY A 180 16.60 1.42 -1.38
N PHE A 181 15.47 2.11 -1.40
CA PHE A 181 14.95 2.70 -2.63
C PHE A 181 15.91 3.78 -3.12
N THR A 182 16.16 3.79 -4.43
CA THR A 182 17.05 4.80 -5.03
C THR A 182 16.37 6.17 -4.98
N LYS A 183 17.08 7.16 -4.45
CA LYS A 183 16.59 8.54 -4.28
C LYS A 183 16.49 9.27 -5.61
#